data_AF-A0A816AP42-F1
#
_entry.id   AF-A0A816AP42-F1
#
_cell.length_a   1.000
_cell.length_b   1.000
_cell.length_c   1.000
_cell.angle_alpha   90.00
_cell.angle_beta   90.00
_cell.angle_gamma   90.00
#
_symmetry.space_group_name_H-M   'P 1'
#
loop_
_entity.id
_entity.type
_entity.pdbx_description
1 polymer ?
#
loop_
_entity_poly.entity_id
_entity_poly.type
_entity_poly.pdbx_seq_one_letter_code
_entity_poly.pdbx_strand_id
1 'polypeptide(L)'
;MVERYHKGWRRVGRHYLLLLWKNFLLAKRMPIRTFLEITLPVFFGFVLLAIRHIVKSETFKDDTTFQPFSITKFPTFDGTQPSVIGFAPMTVFTTAVMNRAARRIGLTAQAYVNETALVNEVNTQMPDSVFLGGVVFSNLNLTSNITYKIRLSAKLRNSGSGGIFNGENNWRTNLIYPIFPILGPRNKNSSSGGTPGYFKEGFLALQRAVDMELLQELNPTFNSSNFDIELQRYPYPPYKADNFVLVIQ
;
A
#
# COMPACT_ATOMS: atom_id res chain seq x y z
N MET A 1 7.86 55.04 34.44
CA MET A 1 7.82 53.58 34.24
C MET A 1 8.66 53.12 33.03
N VAL A 2 8.71 53.90 31.94
CA VAL A 2 9.41 53.58 30.67
C VAL A 2 10.95 53.54 30.76
N GLU A 3 11.57 54.37 31.60
CA GLU A 3 13.04 54.44 31.72
C GLU A 3 13.70 53.19 32.36
N ARG A 4 12.97 52.46 33.22
CA ARG A 4 13.47 51.20 33.78
C ARG A 4 13.53 50.08 32.74
N TYR A 5 12.64 50.12 31.75
CA TYR A 5 12.62 49.14 30.66
C TYR A 5 13.84 49.31 29.73
N HIS A 6 14.19 50.53 29.30
CA HIS A 6 15.38 50.75 28.44
C HIS A 6 16.72 50.37 29.09
N LYS A 7 16.88 50.58 30.40
CA LYS A 7 18.05 50.11 31.17
C LYS A 7 18.11 48.59 31.33
N GLY A 8 16.97 47.91 31.25
CA GLY A 8 16.87 46.44 31.25
C GLY A 8 17.42 45.85 29.96
N TRP A 9 16.98 46.36 28.81
CA TRP A 9 17.41 45.89 27.48
C TRP A 9 18.92 46.04 27.22
N ARG A 10 19.53 47.17 27.63
CA ARG A 10 20.99 47.35 27.52
C ARG A 10 21.78 46.39 28.41
N ARG A 11 21.24 46.03 29.57
CA ARG A 11 21.84 45.00 30.44
C ARG A 11 21.73 43.63 29.80
N VAL A 12 20.56 43.25 29.30
CA VAL A 12 20.34 41.95 28.63
C VAL A 12 21.28 41.79 27.42
N GLY A 13 21.46 42.83 26.60
CA GLY A 13 22.40 42.81 25.47
C GLY A 13 23.86 42.60 25.90
N ARG A 14 24.30 43.25 26.97
CA ARG A 14 25.65 43.03 27.54
C ARG A 14 25.84 41.60 28.07
N HIS A 15 24.82 41.04 28.72
CA HIS A 15 24.88 39.65 29.20
C HIS A 15 24.92 38.67 28.02
N TYR A 16 24.18 38.93 26.94
CA TYR A 16 24.21 38.13 25.72
C TYR A 16 25.58 38.15 25.03
N LEU A 17 26.19 39.33 24.90
CA LEU A 17 27.56 39.47 24.37
C LEU A 17 28.60 38.72 25.21
N LEU A 18 28.48 38.76 26.55
CA LEU A 18 29.34 38.00 27.45
C LEU A 18 29.18 36.48 27.26
N LEU A 19 27.96 36.01 27.02
CA LEU A 19 27.67 34.61 26.73
C LEU A 19 28.25 34.18 25.37
N LEU A 20 28.08 35.00 24.33
CA LEU A 20 28.70 34.75 23.02
C LEU A 20 30.23 34.72 23.11
N TRP A 21 30.82 35.67 23.83
CA TRP A 21 32.27 35.73 24.04
C TRP A 21 32.79 34.51 24.80
N LYS A 22 32.05 34.08 25.83
CA LYS A 22 32.36 32.85 26.58
C LYS A 22 32.28 31.62 25.66
N ASN A 23 31.23 31.50 24.85
CA ASN A 23 31.06 30.39 23.91
C ASN A 23 32.15 30.38 22.83
N PHE A 24 32.53 31.56 22.32
CA PHE A 24 33.63 31.71 21.37
C PHE A 24 34.99 31.32 21.98
N LEU A 25 35.27 31.77 23.20
CA LEU A 25 36.46 31.38 23.94
C LEU A 25 36.50 29.86 24.20
N LEU A 26 35.36 29.24 24.51
CA LEU A 26 35.24 27.80 24.68
C LEU A 26 35.53 27.06 23.36
N ALA A 27 34.99 27.53 22.24
CA ALA A 27 35.28 26.97 20.91
C ALA A 27 36.77 27.10 20.55
N LYS A 28 37.40 28.24 20.88
CA LYS A 28 38.84 28.45 20.68
C LYS A 28 39.72 27.51 21.53
N ARG A 29 39.28 27.20 22.76
CA ARG A 29 40.05 26.38 23.71
C ARG A 29 39.89 24.87 23.51
N MET A 30 38.91 24.43 22.70
CA MET A 30 38.67 23.02 22.38
C MET A 30 38.80 22.79 20.87
N PRO A 31 40.04 22.85 20.30
CA PRO A 31 40.24 22.81 18.85
C PRO A 31 39.72 21.53 18.21
N ILE A 32 39.86 20.37 18.88
CA ILE A 32 39.36 19.07 18.39
C ILE A 32 37.83 19.09 18.28
N ARG A 33 37.14 19.63 19.29
CA ARG A 33 35.68 19.71 19.31
C ARG A 33 35.17 20.61 18.18
N THR A 34 35.75 21.81 18.03
CA THR A 34 35.39 22.76 16.98
C THR A 34 35.70 22.22 15.59
N PHE A 35 36.84 21.52 15.43
CA PHE A 35 37.20 20.85 14.19
C PHE A 35 36.17 19.80 13.80
N LEU A 36 35.74 18.94 14.73
CA LEU A 36 34.71 17.94 14.48
C LEU A 36 33.35 18.59 14.19
N GLU A 37 32.96 19.63 14.95
CA GLU A 37 31.70 20.37 14.74
C GLU A 37 31.60 20.99 13.34
N ILE A 38 32.72 21.37 12.71
CA ILE A 38 32.75 21.91 11.34
C ILE A 38 32.93 20.80 10.30
N THR A 39 33.86 19.88 10.54
CA THR A 39 34.23 18.84 9.57
C THR A 39 33.09 17.86 9.34
N LEU A 40 32.34 17.51 10.37
CA LEU A 40 31.28 16.51 10.27
C LEU A 40 30.13 16.95 9.35
N PRO A 41 29.55 18.17 9.49
CA PRO A 41 28.58 18.68 8.50
C PRO A 41 29.14 18.80 7.08
N VAL A 42 30.40 19.24 6.93
CA VAL A 42 31.05 19.38 5.62
C VAL A 42 31.25 18.01 4.96
N PHE A 43 31.70 17.02 5.72
CA PHE A 43 31.84 15.63 5.28
C PHE A 43 30.51 15.06 4.80
N PHE A 44 29.43 15.21 5.58
CA PHE A 44 28.09 14.78 5.14
C PHE A 44 27.62 15.51 3.89
N GLY A 45 27.93 16.80 3.74
CA GLY A 45 27.67 17.55 2.51
C GLY A 45 28.37 16.94 1.29
N PHE A 46 29.65 16.59 1.41
CA PHE A 46 30.39 15.91 0.34
C PHE A 46 29.83 14.52 0.03
N VAL A 47 29.41 13.75 1.03
CA VAL A 47 28.75 12.45 0.84
C VAL A 47 27.46 12.62 0.03
N LEU A 48 26.61 13.59 0.38
CA LEU A 48 25.36 13.86 -0.36
C LEU A 48 25.64 14.30 -1.81
N LEU A 49 26.66 15.13 -2.05
CA LEU A 49 27.06 15.52 -3.40
C LEU A 49 27.57 14.34 -4.23
N ALA A 50 28.35 13.44 -3.63
CA ALA A 50 28.79 12.22 -4.28
C ALA A 50 27.60 11.33 -4.67
N ILE A 51 26.63 11.15 -3.76
CA ILE A 51 25.41 10.39 -4.06
C ILE A 51 24.60 11.08 -5.16
N ARG A 52 24.47 12.42 -5.12
CA ARG A 52 23.79 13.17 -6.18
C ARG A 52 24.44 12.97 -7.55
N HIS A 53 25.77 12.87 -7.59
CA HIS A 53 26.50 12.64 -8.82
C HIS A 53 26.28 11.23 -9.39
N ILE A 54 26.15 10.22 -8.51
CA ILE A 54 25.93 8.83 -8.90
C ILE A 54 24.48 8.57 -9.34
N VAL A 55 23.51 9.18 -8.65
CA VAL A 55 22.08 8.97 -8.91
C VAL A 55 21.64 9.80 -10.10
N LYS A 56 21.47 9.13 -11.25
CA LYS A 56 20.95 9.75 -12.46
C LYS A 56 19.49 10.13 -12.31
N SER A 57 19.13 11.28 -12.88
CA SER A 57 17.74 11.68 -13.04
C SER A 57 17.32 11.57 -14.50
N GLU A 58 16.23 10.84 -14.74
CA GLU A 58 15.67 10.61 -16.06
C GLU A 58 14.38 11.40 -16.22
N THR A 59 14.15 11.98 -17.41
CA THR A 59 12.94 12.74 -17.71
C THR A 59 12.12 11.98 -18.76
N PHE A 60 10.91 11.59 -18.38
CA PHE A 60 9.92 10.98 -19.26
C PHE A 60 9.00 12.07 -19.78
N LYS A 61 9.09 12.36 -21.09
CA LYS A 61 8.34 13.44 -21.74
C LYS A 61 6.95 13.01 -22.20
N ASP A 62 6.77 11.72 -22.46
CA ASP A 62 5.52 11.13 -22.91
C ASP A 62 4.77 10.49 -21.73
N ASP A 63 3.46 10.33 -21.91
CA ASP A 63 2.60 9.64 -20.95
C ASP A 63 3.01 8.17 -20.83
N THR A 64 3.11 7.69 -19.59
CA THR A 64 3.35 6.28 -19.33
C THR A 64 2.02 5.52 -19.37
N THR A 65 1.81 4.77 -20.44
CA THR A 65 0.62 3.92 -20.63
C THR A 65 0.85 2.50 -20.10
N PHE A 66 -0.22 1.84 -19.67
CA PHE A 66 -0.20 0.47 -19.17
C PHE A 66 -1.05 -0.44 -20.05
N GLN A 67 -0.59 -1.67 -20.27
CA GLN A 67 -1.36 -2.67 -21.02
C GLN A 67 -2.56 -3.16 -20.20
N PRO A 68 -3.70 -3.42 -20.84
CA PRO A 68 -4.83 -4.07 -20.18
C PRO A 68 -4.44 -5.49 -19.75
N PHE A 69 -5.12 -6.00 -18.73
CA PHE A 69 -4.95 -7.36 -18.24
C PHE A 69 -6.29 -7.98 -17.84
N SER A 70 -6.42 -9.28 -18.08
CA SER A 70 -7.62 -10.03 -17.74
C SER A 70 -7.66 -10.40 -16.26
N ILE A 71 -8.83 -10.25 -15.65
CA ILE A 71 -9.14 -10.66 -14.27
C ILE A 71 -10.02 -11.92 -14.20
N THR A 72 -10.15 -12.62 -15.32
CA THR A 72 -10.96 -13.84 -15.44
C THR A 72 -10.34 -15.02 -14.72
N LYS A 73 -9.02 -15.15 -14.78
CA LYS A 73 -8.26 -16.24 -14.18
C LYS A 73 -7.82 -15.88 -12.77
N PHE A 74 -7.87 -16.87 -11.88
CA PHE A 74 -7.31 -16.75 -10.55
C PHE A 74 -5.77 -16.71 -10.63
N PRO A 75 -5.10 -15.80 -9.88
CA PRO A 75 -3.65 -15.67 -9.95
C PRO A 75 -2.92 -16.88 -9.35
N THR A 76 -1.68 -17.05 -9.78
CA THR A 76 -0.73 -18.00 -9.17
C THR A 76 -0.09 -17.38 -7.94
N PHE A 77 0.09 -18.18 -6.90
CA PHE A 77 0.75 -17.75 -5.66
C PHE A 77 2.20 -18.25 -5.58
N ASP A 78 3.09 -17.46 -4.99
CA ASP A 78 4.51 -17.78 -4.83
C ASP A 78 4.74 -18.93 -3.82
N GLY A 79 3.72 -19.27 -3.03
CA GLY A 79 3.71 -20.37 -2.06
C GLY A 79 2.54 -21.32 -2.26
N THR A 80 1.92 -21.77 -1.16
CA THR A 80 0.74 -22.64 -1.27
C THR A 80 -0.44 -21.88 -1.87
N GLN A 81 -0.97 -22.42 -2.96
CA GLN A 81 -2.18 -21.93 -3.59
C GLN A 81 -3.36 -22.07 -2.61
N PRO A 82 -4.09 -20.98 -2.31
CA PRO A 82 -5.31 -21.11 -1.53
C PRO A 82 -6.33 -21.93 -2.32
N SER A 83 -7.08 -22.78 -1.63
CA SER A 83 -8.09 -23.66 -2.22
C SER A 83 -9.49 -23.41 -1.69
N VAL A 84 -9.63 -22.72 -0.56
CA VAL A 84 -10.92 -22.49 0.11
C VAL A 84 -11.23 -21.00 0.24
N ILE A 85 -12.49 -20.62 0.03
CA ILE A 85 -13.06 -19.32 0.35
C ILE A 85 -14.24 -19.48 1.31
N GLY A 86 -14.23 -18.79 2.43
CA GLY A 86 -15.35 -18.78 3.36
C GLY A 86 -16.43 -17.77 2.97
N PHE A 87 -17.68 -17.98 3.38
CA PHE A 87 -18.71 -16.96 3.25
C PHE A 87 -19.72 -16.96 4.38
N ALA A 88 -20.34 -15.81 4.64
CA ALA A 88 -21.39 -15.64 5.64
C ALA A 88 -22.41 -14.55 5.22
N PRO A 89 -23.67 -14.61 5.67
CA PRO A 89 -24.30 -15.72 6.41
C PRO A 89 -24.65 -16.89 5.49
N MET A 90 -24.81 -18.07 6.08
CA MET A 90 -25.26 -19.27 5.39
C MET A 90 -26.75 -19.16 5.08
N THR A 91 -27.09 -18.98 3.81
CA THR A 91 -28.47 -19.00 3.28
C THR A 91 -28.50 -19.81 2.00
N VAL A 92 -29.69 -20.21 1.53
CA VAL A 92 -29.84 -20.92 0.25
C VAL A 92 -29.25 -20.09 -0.90
N PHE A 93 -29.53 -18.79 -0.91
CA PHE A 93 -29.04 -17.85 -1.91
C PHE A 93 -27.51 -17.68 -1.89
N THR A 94 -26.94 -17.32 -0.73
CA THR A 94 -25.50 -17.10 -0.60
C THR A 94 -24.70 -18.37 -0.88
N THR A 95 -25.24 -19.53 -0.53
CA THR A 95 -24.60 -20.83 -0.82
C THR A 95 -24.59 -21.13 -2.31
N ALA A 96 -25.68 -20.86 -3.03
CA ALA A 96 -25.73 -21.04 -4.48
C ALA A 96 -24.74 -20.13 -5.21
N VAL A 97 -24.76 -18.83 -4.88
CA VAL A 97 -23.86 -17.81 -5.46
C VAL A 97 -22.40 -18.17 -5.20
N MET A 98 -22.04 -18.41 -3.95
CA MET A 98 -20.63 -18.62 -3.57
C MET A 98 -20.08 -19.95 -4.08
N ASN A 99 -20.88 -21.01 -4.15
CA ASN A 99 -20.43 -22.29 -4.73
C ASN A 99 -20.10 -22.15 -6.21
N ARG A 100 -20.92 -21.43 -6.98
CA ARG A 100 -20.63 -21.20 -8.40
C ARG A 100 -19.47 -20.22 -8.58
N ALA A 101 -19.41 -19.17 -7.77
CA ALA A 101 -18.32 -18.19 -7.80
C ALA A 101 -16.97 -18.87 -7.52
N ALA A 102 -16.89 -19.68 -6.46
CA ALA A 102 -15.68 -20.42 -6.11
C ALA A 102 -15.25 -21.39 -7.22
N ARG A 103 -16.20 -22.12 -7.82
CA ARG A 103 -15.91 -23.03 -8.95
C ARG A 103 -15.29 -22.30 -10.15
N ARG A 104 -15.71 -21.06 -10.46
CA ARG A 104 -15.14 -20.29 -11.58
C ARG A 104 -13.66 -19.99 -11.42
N ILE A 105 -13.23 -19.76 -10.19
CA ILE A 105 -11.84 -19.41 -9.85
C ILE A 105 -11.04 -20.61 -9.32
N GLY A 106 -11.61 -21.82 -9.39
CA GLY A 106 -10.95 -23.06 -8.96
C GLY A 106 -10.83 -23.24 -7.44
N LEU A 107 -11.72 -22.62 -6.67
CA LEU A 107 -11.78 -22.72 -5.21
C LEU A 107 -13.01 -23.49 -4.74
N THR A 108 -13.02 -23.90 -3.48
CA THR A 108 -14.18 -24.46 -2.78
C THR A 108 -14.77 -23.42 -1.83
N ALA A 109 -16.10 -23.33 -1.77
CA ALA A 109 -16.78 -22.41 -0.86
C ALA A 109 -17.15 -23.12 0.45
N GLN A 110 -16.89 -22.47 1.58
CA GLN A 110 -17.28 -22.96 2.91
C GLN A 110 -18.24 -21.96 3.58
N ALA A 111 -19.40 -22.45 4.00
CA ALA A 111 -20.45 -21.63 4.58
C ALA A 111 -20.26 -21.46 6.10
N TYR A 112 -20.56 -20.26 6.60
CA TYR A 112 -20.56 -19.94 8.02
C TYR A 112 -21.85 -19.24 8.42
N VAL A 113 -22.29 -19.48 9.65
CA VAL A 113 -23.55 -18.92 10.18
C VAL A 113 -23.49 -17.40 10.23
N ASN A 114 -22.38 -16.85 10.72
CA ASN A 114 -22.17 -15.40 10.82
C ASN A 114 -20.71 -15.03 10.55
N GLU A 115 -20.48 -13.74 10.45
CA GLU A 115 -19.15 -13.16 10.23
C GLU A 115 -18.15 -13.55 11.32
N THR A 116 -18.57 -13.56 12.59
CA THR A 116 -17.69 -13.86 13.71
C THR A 116 -17.17 -15.30 13.64
N ALA A 117 -18.03 -16.25 13.28
CA ALA A 117 -17.65 -17.65 13.09
C ALA A 117 -16.67 -17.81 11.93
N LEU A 118 -16.90 -17.13 10.81
CA LEU A 118 -15.97 -17.09 9.66
C LEU A 118 -14.59 -16.57 10.10
N VAL A 119 -14.55 -15.41 10.76
CA VAL A 119 -13.29 -14.76 11.16
C VAL A 119 -12.55 -15.60 12.19
N ASN A 120 -13.26 -16.16 13.17
CA ASN A 120 -12.66 -17.03 14.17
C ASN A 120 -12.03 -18.26 13.52
N GLU A 121 -12.73 -18.91 12.59
CA GLU A 121 -12.22 -20.09 11.91
C GLU A 121 -10.95 -19.79 11.09
N VAL A 122 -10.96 -18.71 10.31
CA VAL A 122 -9.81 -18.29 9.52
C VAL A 122 -8.61 -17.96 10.43
N ASN A 123 -8.84 -17.42 11.61
CA ASN A 123 -7.78 -17.08 12.57
C ASN A 123 -7.26 -18.29 13.38
N THR A 124 -8.07 -19.32 13.63
CA THR A 124 -7.71 -20.42 14.54
C THR A 124 -7.28 -21.70 13.83
N GLN A 125 -7.91 -22.07 12.71
CA GLN A 125 -7.83 -23.44 12.19
C GLN A 125 -6.90 -23.65 11.01
N MET A 126 -6.34 -22.60 10.40
CA MET A 126 -5.52 -22.81 9.20
C MET A 126 -4.18 -22.10 9.24
N PRO A 127 -3.08 -22.75 8.81
CA PRO A 127 -1.99 -21.99 8.24
C PRO A 127 -2.57 -21.13 7.11
N ASP A 128 -2.12 -19.88 7.00
CA ASP A 128 -2.42 -18.92 5.93
C ASP A 128 -2.14 -19.45 4.50
N SER A 129 -2.05 -20.77 4.28
CA SER A 129 -1.81 -21.45 3.02
C SER A 129 -3.09 -21.90 2.34
N VAL A 130 -4.14 -22.30 3.08
CA VAL A 130 -5.34 -22.94 2.48
C VAL A 130 -6.51 -21.98 2.25
N PHE A 131 -6.82 -21.08 3.20
CA PHE A 131 -7.93 -20.11 3.06
C PHE A 131 -7.52 -18.81 2.35
N LEU A 132 -8.13 -18.50 1.21
CA LEU A 132 -7.95 -17.18 0.57
C LEU A 132 -8.46 -16.04 1.48
N GLY A 133 -9.58 -16.28 2.15
CA GLY A 133 -10.29 -15.29 2.97
C GLY A 133 -11.77 -15.62 3.04
N GLY A 134 -12.63 -14.61 3.10
CA GLY A 134 -14.06 -14.82 2.97
C GLY A 134 -14.89 -13.63 2.48
N VAL A 135 -16.13 -13.93 2.09
CA VAL A 135 -17.11 -12.97 1.59
C VAL A 135 -18.26 -12.86 2.58
N VAL A 136 -18.54 -11.66 3.07
CA VAL A 136 -19.62 -11.42 4.02
C VAL A 136 -20.69 -10.55 3.39
N PHE A 137 -21.89 -11.09 3.27
CA PHE A 137 -23.06 -10.36 2.80
C PHE A 137 -23.72 -9.64 3.98
N SER A 138 -23.83 -8.32 3.89
CA SER A 138 -24.44 -7.47 4.93
C SER A 138 -25.90 -7.15 4.63
N ASN A 139 -26.25 -6.99 3.36
CA ASN A 139 -27.63 -6.80 2.91
C ASN A 139 -27.90 -7.76 1.75
N LEU A 140 -28.98 -8.54 1.88
CA LEU A 140 -29.42 -9.54 0.91
C LEU A 140 -30.80 -9.20 0.32
N ASN A 141 -31.17 -7.92 0.25
CA ASN A 141 -32.42 -7.52 -0.36
C ASN A 141 -32.34 -7.62 -1.89
N LEU A 142 -32.85 -8.73 -2.42
CA LEU A 142 -32.81 -9.07 -3.85
C LEU A 142 -33.56 -8.06 -4.74
N THR A 143 -34.46 -7.25 -4.19
CA THR A 143 -35.27 -6.29 -4.96
C THR A 143 -34.69 -4.88 -5.01
N SER A 144 -33.74 -4.53 -4.13
CA SER A 144 -33.18 -3.17 -4.06
C SER A 144 -31.67 -3.15 -4.23
N ASN A 145 -30.94 -3.77 -3.30
CA ASN A 145 -29.50 -3.65 -3.21
C ASN A 145 -28.92 -4.83 -2.42
N ILE A 146 -27.88 -5.41 -3.01
CA ILE A 146 -27.05 -6.40 -2.35
C ILE A 146 -25.76 -5.72 -1.94
N THR A 147 -25.41 -5.82 -0.67
CA THR A 147 -24.15 -5.27 -0.14
C THR A 147 -23.34 -6.41 0.45
N TYR A 148 -22.12 -6.58 -0.04
CA TYR A 148 -21.17 -7.56 0.47
C TYR A 148 -19.80 -6.91 0.66
N LYS A 149 -18.97 -7.57 1.46
CA LYS A 149 -17.58 -7.19 1.71
C LYS A 149 -16.68 -8.41 1.57
N ILE A 150 -15.53 -8.21 0.95
CA ILE A 150 -14.48 -9.22 0.82
C ILE A 150 -13.47 -9.01 1.95
N ARG A 151 -13.14 -10.07 2.67
CA ARG A 151 -12.14 -10.09 3.74
C ARG A 151 -11.03 -11.07 3.38
N LEU A 152 -9.91 -10.55 2.92
CA LEU A 152 -8.70 -11.33 2.71
C LEU A 152 -7.81 -11.28 3.94
N SER A 153 -6.86 -12.21 4.04
CA SER A 153 -5.84 -12.18 5.10
C SER A 153 -5.06 -10.86 5.06
N ALA A 154 -4.74 -10.31 6.22
CA ALA A 154 -3.94 -9.08 6.32
C ALA A 154 -2.50 -9.28 5.79
N LYS A 155 -2.01 -10.52 5.80
CA LYS A 155 -0.71 -10.88 5.28
C LYS A 155 -0.82 -11.15 3.77
N LEU A 156 -0.01 -10.44 2.99
CA LEU A 156 0.10 -10.68 1.56
C LEU A 156 0.84 -11.99 1.30
N ARG A 157 0.30 -12.82 0.41
CA ARG A 157 0.89 -14.12 0.05
C ARG A 157 1.88 -14.00 -1.10
N ASN A 158 1.66 -13.01 -1.97
CA ASN A 158 2.47 -12.71 -3.16
C ASN A 158 3.28 -11.42 -2.96
N SER A 159 3.64 -11.09 -1.72
CA SER A 159 4.61 -10.04 -1.46
C SER A 159 5.96 -10.52 -1.95
N GLY A 160 6.37 -10.05 -3.14
CA GLY A 160 7.73 -10.26 -3.60
C GLY A 160 8.73 -9.78 -2.55
N SER A 161 9.94 -10.34 -2.57
CA SER A 161 11.08 -9.91 -1.78
C SER A 161 11.55 -8.50 -2.21
N GLY A 162 10.73 -7.49 -1.97
CA GLY A 162 11.15 -6.10 -2.07
C GLY A 162 12.26 -5.88 -1.04
N GLY A 163 13.38 -5.29 -1.47
CA GLY A 163 14.52 -4.99 -0.59
C GLY A 163 14.13 -4.15 0.63
N ILE A 164 15.12 -3.70 1.41
CA ILE A 164 14.95 -3.06 2.73
C ILE A 164 13.85 -1.96 2.79
N PHE A 165 13.56 -1.29 1.66
CA PHE A 165 12.54 -0.23 1.55
C PHE A 165 11.21 -0.65 0.86
N ASN A 166 11.11 -1.86 0.32
CA ASN A 166 9.97 -2.36 -0.48
C ASN A 166 9.32 -3.64 0.11
N GLY A 167 9.63 -4.01 1.35
CA GLY A 167 8.97 -5.10 2.08
C GLY A 167 7.54 -4.76 2.50
N GLU A 168 6.67 -4.48 1.53
CA GLU A 168 5.24 -4.30 1.78
C GLU A 168 4.58 -5.68 1.92
N ASN A 169 4.40 -6.14 3.16
CA ASN A 169 3.81 -7.45 3.47
C ASN A 169 2.33 -7.37 3.88
N ASN A 170 1.71 -6.18 3.77
CA ASN A 170 0.33 -5.91 4.17
C ASN A 170 -0.30 -4.90 3.19
N TRP A 171 -1.63 -4.88 3.14
CA TRP A 171 -2.48 -4.07 2.29
C TRP A 171 -2.36 -2.55 2.48
N ARG A 172 -1.87 -2.09 3.64
CA ARG A 172 -1.73 -0.65 4.01
C ARG A 172 -3.03 0.15 3.79
N THR A 173 -4.18 -0.45 4.10
CA THR A 173 -5.51 0.18 3.93
C THR A 173 -5.74 1.38 4.85
N ASN A 174 -4.87 1.60 5.84
CA ASN A 174 -4.88 2.76 6.73
C ASN A 174 -4.22 4.00 6.11
N LEU A 175 -3.56 3.88 4.95
CA LEU A 175 -2.85 4.97 4.29
C LEU A 175 -3.52 5.33 2.96
N ILE A 176 -3.77 6.62 2.75
CA ILE A 176 -4.24 7.14 1.45
C ILE A 176 -3.06 7.34 0.49
N TYR A 177 -1.88 7.64 1.03
CA TYR A 177 -0.63 7.86 0.29
C TYR A 177 0.52 7.09 0.92
N PRO A 178 1.53 6.67 0.13
CA PRO A 178 2.73 6.05 0.69
C PRO A 178 3.47 7.03 1.61
N ILE A 179 4.12 6.49 2.64
CA ILE A 179 4.90 7.28 3.61
C ILE A 179 6.03 8.04 2.90
N PHE A 180 6.67 7.39 1.91
CA PHE A 180 7.70 7.98 1.07
C PHE A 180 7.22 8.01 -0.38
N PRO A 181 6.78 9.17 -0.91
CA PRO A 181 6.36 9.28 -2.30
C PRO A 181 7.57 9.20 -3.22
N ILE A 182 7.54 8.24 -4.15
CA ILE A 182 8.52 8.13 -5.23
C ILE A 182 8.03 9.01 -6.40
N LEU A 183 8.96 9.75 -7.03
CA LEU A 183 8.64 10.49 -8.25
C LEU A 183 8.37 9.53 -9.42
N GLY A 184 7.15 9.58 -9.95
CA GLY A 184 6.71 8.76 -11.07
C GLY A 184 5.60 7.75 -10.71
N PRO A 185 5.20 6.91 -11.68
CA PRO A 185 4.14 5.93 -11.47
C PRO A 185 4.59 4.85 -10.49
N ARG A 186 3.75 4.56 -9.49
CA ARG A 186 3.94 3.41 -8.60
C ARG A 186 4.04 2.13 -9.44
N ASN A 187 5.04 1.30 -9.17
CA ASN A 187 5.28 0.04 -9.87
C ASN A 187 5.17 0.22 -11.40
N LYS A 188 5.99 1.10 -11.99
CA LYS A 188 5.98 1.43 -13.43
C LYS A 188 5.90 0.19 -14.33
N ASN A 189 6.65 -0.85 -13.99
CA ASN A 189 6.78 -2.06 -14.81
C ASN A 189 5.65 -3.08 -14.61
N SER A 190 4.62 -2.76 -13.81
CA SER A 190 3.50 -3.66 -13.51
C SER A 190 2.19 -3.12 -14.08
N SER A 191 1.61 -3.79 -15.07
CA SER A 191 0.27 -3.46 -15.60
C SER A 191 -0.82 -3.60 -14.53
N SER A 192 -0.65 -4.50 -13.57
CA SER A 192 -1.63 -4.75 -12.50
C SER A 192 -1.48 -3.86 -11.25
N GLY A 193 -0.61 -2.84 -11.30
CA GLY A 193 -0.41 -1.86 -10.21
C GLY A 193 0.61 -2.26 -9.14
N GLY A 194 1.11 -3.50 -9.16
CA GLY A 194 2.02 -4.05 -8.16
C GLY A 194 1.43 -4.05 -6.74
N THR A 195 2.28 -3.99 -5.71
CA THR A 195 1.91 -4.07 -4.29
C THR A 195 0.92 -2.95 -3.89
N PRO A 196 -0.12 -3.20 -3.06
CA PRO A 196 -0.41 -4.43 -2.28
C PRO A 196 -0.92 -5.61 -3.11
N GLY A 197 -1.08 -5.47 -4.43
CA GLY A 197 -1.26 -6.62 -5.30
C GLY A 197 -2.70 -7.13 -5.39
N TYR A 198 -3.72 -6.26 -5.46
CA TYR A 198 -5.14 -6.67 -5.59
C TYR A 198 -5.39 -7.75 -6.67
N PHE A 199 -4.70 -7.67 -7.80
CA PHE A 199 -4.74 -8.72 -8.81
C PHE A 199 -4.05 -10.00 -8.34
N LYS A 200 -2.79 -9.87 -7.87
CA LYS A 200 -1.94 -11.00 -7.47
C LYS A 200 -2.49 -11.76 -6.26
N GLU A 201 -3.13 -11.08 -5.32
CA GLU A 201 -3.74 -11.69 -4.14
C GLU A 201 -5.14 -12.26 -4.43
N GLY A 202 -5.63 -12.18 -5.67
CA GLY A 202 -6.89 -12.78 -6.08
C GLY A 202 -8.14 -11.98 -5.72
N PHE A 203 -8.00 -10.79 -5.15
CA PHE A 203 -9.13 -9.90 -4.81
C PHE A 203 -9.99 -9.58 -6.03
N LEU A 204 -9.37 -9.17 -7.15
CA LEU A 204 -10.11 -8.76 -8.35
C LEU A 204 -10.81 -9.94 -9.03
N ALA A 205 -10.16 -11.11 -9.05
CA ALA A 205 -10.74 -12.33 -9.58
C ALA A 205 -11.95 -12.79 -8.74
N LEU A 206 -11.82 -12.73 -7.41
CA LEU A 206 -12.90 -13.04 -6.48
C LEU A 206 -14.07 -12.05 -6.61
N GLN A 207 -13.79 -10.76 -6.65
CA GLN A 207 -14.81 -9.71 -6.84
C GLN A 207 -15.60 -9.95 -8.12
N ARG A 208 -14.91 -10.13 -9.25
CA ARG A 208 -15.56 -10.44 -10.53
C ARG A 208 -16.37 -11.73 -10.46
N ALA A 209 -15.85 -12.79 -9.83
CA ALA A 209 -16.55 -14.06 -9.73
C ALA A 209 -17.86 -13.94 -8.94
N VAL A 210 -17.85 -13.21 -7.83
CA VAL A 210 -19.05 -12.95 -7.02
C VAL A 210 -20.04 -12.07 -7.79
N ASP A 211 -19.58 -10.98 -8.40
CA ASP A 211 -20.46 -10.05 -9.13
C ASP A 211 -21.13 -10.74 -10.33
N MET A 212 -20.39 -11.53 -11.10
CA MET A 212 -20.94 -12.29 -12.23
C MET A 212 -22.01 -13.28 -11.80
N GLU A 213 -21.81 -13.94 -10.66
CA GLU A 213 -22.78 -14.90 -10.11
C GLU A 213 -24.01 -14.22 -9.51
N LEU A 214 -23.84 -13.06 -8.89
CA LEU A 214 -24.97 -12.25 -8.43
C LEU A 214 -25.81 -11.76 -9.61
N LEU A 215 -25.18 -11.28 -10.68
CA LEU A 215 -25.90 -10.87 -11.90
C LEU A 215 -26.65 -12.02 -12.55
N GLN A 216 -26.03 -13.20 -12.61
CA GLN A 216 -26.64 -14.43 -13.14
C GLN A 216 -27.86 -14.88 -12.31
N GLU A 217 -27.79 -14.76 -10.99
CA GLU A 217 -28.89 -15.11 -10.08
C GLU A 217 -30.05 -14.10 -10.15
N LEU A 218 -29.74 -12.81 -10.25
CA LEU A 218 -30.75 -11.76 -10.34
C LEU A 218 -31.41 -11.70 -11.72
N ASN A 219 -30.69 -12.06 -12.77
CA ASN A 219 -31.20 -12.10 -14.13
C ASN A 219 -30.81 -13.42 -14.82
N PRO A 220 -31.72 -14.40 -14.88
CA PRO A 220 -31.46 -15.70 -15.53
C PRO A 220 -31.10 -15.62 -17.01
N THR A 221 -31.46 -14.52 -17.70
CA THR A 221 -31.12 -14.30 -19.12
C THR A 221 -29.72 -13.73 -19.31
N PHE A 222 -29.11 -13.20 -18.25
CA PHE A 222 -27.72 -12.78 -18.30
C PHE A 222 -26.85 -14.00 -18.57
N ASN A 223 -25.86 -13.88 -19.45
CA ASN A 223 -24.86 -14.91 -19.63
C ASN A 223 -23.47 -14.31 -19.46
N SER A 224 -22.85 -14.65 -18.33
CA SER A 224 -21.49 -14.26 -17.99
C SER A 224 -20.42 -14.59 -19.04
N SER A 225 -20.62 -15.60 -19.91
CA SER A 225 -19.63 -15.98 -20.93
C SER A 225 -19.57 -15.00 -22.11
N ASN A 226 -20.57 -14.14 -22.27
CA ASN A 226 -20.64 -13.22 -23.39
C ASN A 226 -19.80 -11.95 -23.18
N PHE A 227 -19.24 -11.76 -21.98
CA PHE A 227 -18.50 -10.57 -21.60
C PHE A 227 -17.05 -10.92 -21.25
N ASP A 228 -16.12 -10.32 -21.99
CA ASP A 228 -14.72 -10.26 -21.58
C ASP A 228 -14.47 -8.96 -20.80
N ILE A 229 -13.92 -9.09 -19.60
CA ILE A 229 -13.64 -7.96 -18.72
C ILE A 229 -12.14 -7.91 -18.47
N GLU A 230 -11.56 -6.80 -18.88
CA GLU A 230 -10.18 -6.44 -18.63
C GLU A 230 -10.12 -5.19 -17.75
N LEU A 231 -9.01 -5.05 -17.03
CA LEU A 231 -8.69 -3.84 -16.31
C LEU A 231 -7.45 -3.20 -16.93
N GLN A 232 -7.46 -1.88 -16.99
CA GLN A 232 -6.35 -1.08 -17.43
C GLN A 232 -6.11 0.04 -16.43
N ARG A 233 -4.84 0.26 -16.09
CA ARG A 233 -4.46 1.41 -15.27
C ARG A 233 -4.59 2.68 -16.09
N TYR A 234 -4.99 3.76 -15.43
CA TYR A 234 -4.91 5.09 -16.02
C TYR A 234 -3.46 5.42 -16.42
N PRO A 235 -3.26 6.12 -17.55
CA PRO A 235 -1.94 6.61 -17.94
C PRO A 235 -1.40 7.57 -16.89
N TYR A 236 -0.08 7.57 -16.72
CA TYR A 236 0.61 8.48 -15.82
C TYR A 236 1.26 9.62 -16.62
N PRO A 237 1.09 10.89 -16.22
CA PRO A 237 1.59 12.04 -16.98
C PRO A 237 3.12 12.10 -17.03
N PRO A 238 3.71 12.98 -17.86
CA PRO A 238 5.15 13.14 -17.97
C PRO A 238 5.76 13.49 -16.62
N TYR A 239 6.93 12.92 -16.31
CA TYR A 239 7.54 13.04 -14.99
C TYR A 239 9.06 12.94 -15.02
N LYS A 240 9.69 13.42 -13.95
CA LYS A 240 11.13 13.29 -13.73
C LYS A 240 11.38 12.22 -12.69
N ALA A 241 11.93 11.09 -13.11
CA ALA A 241 12.43 10.07 -12.20
C ALA A 241 13.74 10.57 -11.58
N ASP A 242 13.73 10.81 -10.27
CA ASP A 242 14.93 11.22 -9.54
C ASP A 242 14.97 10.48 -8.20
N ASN A 243 15.71 9.37 -8.16
CA ASN A 243 15.84 8.55 -6.95
C ASN A 243 16.63 9.26 -5.84
N PHE A 244 17.28 10.40 -6.14
CA PHE A 244 17.98 11.17 -5.12
C PHE A 244 17.02 11.71 -4.06
N VAL A 245 15.75 11.93 -4.42
CA VAL A 245 14.70 12.34 -3.47
C VAL A 245 14.55 11.34 -2.33
N LEU A 246 14.73 10.04 -2.60
CA LEU A 246 14.65 8.99 -1.57
C LEU A 246 15.83 9.00 -0.59
N VAL A 247 16.97 9.60 -0.97
CA VAL A 247 18.16 9.66 -0.11
C VAL A 247 18.08 10.83 0.86
N ILE A 248 17.36 11.90 0.50
CA ILE A 248 17.27 13.14 1.28
C ILE A 248 15.99 13.26 2.12
N GLN A 249 15.06 12.31 1.98
CA GLN A 249 13.82 12.20 2.78
C GLN A 249 14.09 11.53 4.13
#